data_AF-N8QE83-F1
#
_entry.id   AF-N8QE83-F1
#
_cell.length_a   1.000
_cell.length_b   1.000
_cell.length_c   1.000
_cell.angle_alpha   90.00
_cell.angle_beta   90.00
_cell.angle_gamma   90.00
#
_symmetry.space_group_name_H-M   'P 1'
#
loop_
_entity.id
_entity.type
_entity.pdbx_description
1 polymer ?
#
loop_
_entity_poly.entity_id
_entity_poly.type
_entity_poly.pdbx_seq_one_letter_code
_entity_poly.pdbx_strand_id
1 'polypeptide(L)'
;EAFLNELKLRNIRISMDGKGRWRDNVMIERLWRSLKHEEVYLKAYDTVKQAKQSIAEYLDFYNLKRPHSSLDKMTPNEFYYDQLPQQNKVA
;
A
#
# COMPACT_ATOMS: atom_id res chain seq x y z
N GLU A 1 -0.12 -14.10 -18.74
CA GLU A 1 -0.72 -15.34 -18.19
C GLU A 1 -0.05 -15.82 -16.91
N ALA A 2 1.29 -15.83 -16.80
CA ALA A 2 2.01 -16.28 -15.60
C ALA A 2 1.53 -15.64 -14.27
N PHE A 3 1.33 -14.32 -14.24
CA PHE A 3 0.84 -13.63 -13.03
C PHE A 3 -0.56 -14.08 -12.60
N LEU A 4 -1.52 -14.18 -13.53
CA LEU A 4 -2.88 -14.61 -13.21
C LEU A 4 -2.92 -16.08 -12.75
N ASN A 5 -2.05 -16.92 -13.30
CA ASN A 5 -1.95 -18.31 -12.89
C ASN A 5 -1.43 -18.43 -11.46
N GLU A 6 -0.43 -17.65 -11.08
CA GLU A 6 0.08 -17.62 -9.70
C GLU A 6 -1.00 -17.23 -8.68
N LEU A 7 -1.83 -16.23 -9.01
CA LEU A 7 -2.94 -15.82 -8.16
C LEU A 7 -3.99 -16.93 -8.02
N LYS A 8 -4.33 -17.60 -9.13
CA LYS A 8 -5.26 -18.74 -9.12
C LYS A 8 -4.72 -19.90 -8.28
N LEU A 9 -3.44 -20.24 -8.41
CA LEU A 9 -2.78 -21.30 -7.62
C LEU A 9 -2.86 -21.02 -6.11
N ARG A 10 -2.78 -19.74 -5.72
CA ARG A 10 -2.89 -19.30 -4.32
C ARG A 10 -4.33 -19.07 -3.86
N ASN A 11 -5.34 -19.42 -4.67
CA ASN A 11 -6.75 -19.15 -4.40
C ASN A 11 -7.05 -17.67 -4.11
N ILE A 12 -6.28 -16.75 -4.72
CA ILE A 12 -6.50 -15.31 -4.59
C ILE A 12 -7.61 -14.92 -5.58
N ARG A 13 -8.68 -14.31 -5.06
CA ARG A 13 -9.76 -13.77 -5.90
C ARG A 13 -9.21 -12.60 -6.72
N ILE A 14 -9.15 -12.80 -8.04
CA ILE A 14 -8.78 -11.75 -8.98
C ILE A 14 -10.00 -10.87 -9.21
N SER A 15 -9.91 -9.59 -8.85
CA SER A 15 -10.90 -8.57 -9.17
C SER A 15 -10.29 -7.56 -10.12
N MET A 16 -10.65 -7.66 -11.40
CA MET A 16 -10.32 -6.63 -12.39
C MET A 16 -11.44 -5.60 -12.37
N ASP A 17 -11.10 -4.31 -12.32
CA ASP A 17 -12.10 -3.26 -12.47
C ASP A 17 -12.66 -3.24 -13.89
N GLY A 18 -13.89 -2.75 -14.03
CA GLY A 18 -14.45 -2.46 -15.34
C GLY A 18 -13.81 -1.19 -15.89
N LYS A 19 -13.64 -1.10 -17.20
CA LYS A 19 -13.10 0.11 -17.86
C LYS A 19 -13.87 1.36 -17.39
N GLY A 20 -13.18 2.29 -16.73
CA GLY A 20 -13.75 3.55 -16.25
C GLY A 20 -14.23 3.55 -14.78
N ARG A 21 -13.98 2.49 -14.00
CA ARG A 21 -14.36 2.42 -12.58
C ARG A 21 -13.30 3.04 -11.65
N TRP A 22 -13.20 4.37 -11.70
CA TRP A 22 -12.24 5.14 -10.89
C TRP A 22 -12.30 4.89 -9.37
N ARG A 23 -13.48 4.56 -8.81
CA ARG A 23 -13.68 4.39 -7.35
C ARG A 23 -12.77 3.33 -6.73
N ASP A 24 -12.52 2.24 -7.48
CA ASP A 24 -11.71 1.13 -7.00
C ASP A 24 -10.21 1.54 -6.93
N ASN A 25 -9.81 2.57 -7.68
CA ASN A 25 -8.44 3.07 -7.77
C ASN A 25 -8.13 4.25 -6.82
N VAL A 26 -9.15 4.89 -6.22
CA VAL A 26 -8.98 6.12 -5.40
C VAL A 26 -7.98 5.93 -4.27
N MET A 27 -7.98 4.76 -3.63
CA MET A 27 -7.11 4.49 -2.48
C MET A 27 -5.64 4.45 -2.90
N ILE A 28 -5.32 3.72 -3.97
CA ILE A 28 -3.95 3.59 -4.45
C ILE A 28 -3.47 4.89 -5.11
N GLU A 29 -4.35 5.64 -5.79
CA GLU A 29 -4.01 6.97 -6.32
C GLU A 29 -3.64 7.96 -5.21
N ARG A 30 -4.34 7.91 -4.06
CA ARG A 30 -4.02 8.75 -2.90
C ARG A 30 -2.65 8.42 -2.31
N LEU A 31 -2.29 7.13 -2.25
CA LEU A 31 -0.93 6.70 -1.86
C LEU A 31 0.11 7.26 -2.83
N TRP A 32 -0.08 7.04 -4.14
CA TRP A 32 0.86 7.50 -5.16
C TRP A 32 1.02 9.02 -5.17
N ARG A 33 -0.05 9.79 -4.94
CA ARG A 33 0.05 11.24 -4.82
C ARG A 33 0.94 11.64 -3.65
N SER A 34 0.74 11.03 -2.48
CA SER A 34 1.52 11.34 -1.28
C SER A 34 3.01 11.01 -1.51
N LEU A 35 3.31 9.79 -1.98
CA LEU A 35 4.69 9.39 -2.28
C LEU A 35 5.36 10.31 -3.31
N LYS A 36 4.67 10.67 -4.38
CA LYS A 36 5.26 11.53 -5.41
C LYS A 36 5.59 12.91 -4.87
N HIS A 37 4.65 13.54 -4.17
CA HIS A 37 4.81 14.91 -3.69
C HIS A 37 5.75 15.04 -2.49
N GLU A 38 5.78 14.05 -1.60
CA GLU A 38 6.52 14.12 -0.34
C GLU A 38 7.92 13.51 -0.44
N GLU A 39 8.19 12.67 -1.46
CA GLU A 39 9.45 11.93 -1.58
C GLU A 39 10.08 12.09 -2.98
N VAL A 40 9.37 11.68 -4.03
CA VAL A 40 9.98 11.57 -5.38
C VAL A 40 10.26 12.93 -6.02
N TYR A 41 9.34 13.89 -5.94
CA TYR A 41 9.50 15.19 -6.59
C TYR A 41 10.49 16.12 -5.87
N LEU A 42 10.83 15.81 -4.62
CA LEU A 42 11.77 16.59 -3.82
C LEU A 42 13.22 16.12 -3.99
N LYS A 43 13.45 14.97 -4.65
CA LYS A 43 14.75 14.30 -4.68
C LYS A 43 15.22 14.07 -6.11
N ALA A 44 16.49 14.39 -6.34
CA ALA A 44 17.24 13.91 -7.49
C ALA A 44 18.04 12.69 -7.05
N TYR A 45 17.60 11.50 -7.45
CA TYR A 45 18.32 10.26 -7.14
C TYR A 45 19.50 10.07 -8.09
N ASP A 46 20.68 9.81 -7.55
CA ASP A 46 21.90 9.54 -8.33
C ASP A 46 21.88 8.12 -8.90
N THR A 47 21.22 7.19 -8.22
CA THR A 47 21.14 5.78 -8.63
C THR A 47 19.78 5.16 -8.34
N VAL A 48 19.45 4.12 -9.12
CA VAL A 48 18.24 3.30 -8.88
C VAL A 48 18.29 2.64 -7.49
N LYS A 49 19.47 2.27 -6.99
CA LYS A 49 19.63 1.69 -5.65
C LYS A 49 19.22 2.68 -4.56
N GLN A 50 19.67 3.93 -4.67
CA GLN A 50 19.30 5.00 -3.76
C GLN A 50 17.80 5.29 -3.84
N ALA A 51 17.22 5.38 -5.04
CA ALA A 51 15.78 5.57 -5.21
C ALA A 51 14.97 4.47 -4.52
N LYS A 52 15.36 3.20 -4.70
CA LYS A 52 14.71 2.06 -4.02
C LYS A 52 14.77 2.16 -2.51
N GLN A 53 15.94 2.48 -1.95
CA GLN A 53 16.11 2.61 -0.51
C GLN A 53 15.26 3.74 0.06
N SER A 54 15.32 4.92 -0.57
CA SER A 54 14.60 6.11 -0.14
C SER A 54 13.08 5.94 -0.23
N ILE A 55 12.58 5.29 -1.29
CA ILE A 55 11.15 4.96 -1.41
C ILE A 55 10.72 3.92 -0.37
N ALA A 56 11.55 2.92 -0.07
CA ALA A 56 11.26 1.93 0.97
C ALA A 56 11.15 2.61 2.35
N GLU A 57 12.09 3.49 2.69
CA GLU A 57 12.07 4.27 3.93
C GLU A 57 10.82 5.15 4.04
N TYR A 58 10.40 5.78 2.93
CA TYR A 58 9.14 6.53 2.90
C TYR A 58 7.92 5.64 3.13
N LEU A 59 7.87 4.45 2.51
CA LEU A 59 6.75 3.52 2.70
C LEU A 59 6.70 2.99 4.14
N ASP A 60 7.85 2.73 4.77
CA ASP A 60 7.92 2.38 6.19
C ASP A 60 7.38 3.51 7.06
N PHE A 61 7.79 4.75 6.81
CA PHE A 61 7.23 5.93 7.49
C PHE A 61 5.72 6.04 7.30
N TYR A 62 5.24 5.91 6.06
CA TYR A 62 3.83 6.03 5.72
C TYR A 62 2.98 4.99 6.46
N ASN A 63 3.44 3.73 6.49
CA ASN A 63 2.67 2.64 7.10
C ASN A 63 2.79 2.56 8.62
N LEU A 64 3.96 2.91 9.19
CA LEU A 64 4.26 2.68 10.61
C LEU A 64 4.15 3.93 11.48
N LYS A 65 4.24 5.13 10.90
CA LYS A 65 4.41 6.37 11.69
C LYS A 65 3.43 7.48 11.31
N ARG A 66 2.89 7.49 10.09
CA ARG A 66 2.02 8.56 9.62
C ARG A 66 0.58 8.36 10.11
N PRO A 67 0.03 9.23 10.97
CA PRO A 67 -1.38 9.16 11.34
C PRO A 67 -2.26 9.68 10.20
N HIS A 68 -3.39 9.02 9.95
CA HIS A 68 -4.36 9.43 8.94
C HIS A 68 -5.67 9.89 9.59
N SER A 69 -6.13 11.10 9.25
CA SER A 69 -7.40 11.63 9.78
C SER A 69 -8.62 10.81 9.39
N SER A 70 -8.57 10.13 8.23
CA SER A 70 -9.63 9.20 7.80
C SER A 70 -9.63 7.87 8.54
N LEU A 71 -8.58 7.60 9.34
CA LEU A 71 -8.41 6.39 10.14
C LEU A 71 -8.36 6.74 11.64
N ASP A 72 -9.10 7.78 12.08
CA ASP A 72 -9.11 8.23 13.47
C ASP A 72 -7.72 8.50 14.08
N LYS A 73 -6.80 9.01 13.25
CA LYS A 73 -5.38 9.27 13.56
C LYS A 73 -4.53 8.01 13.79
N MET A 74 -5.04 6.83 13.45
CA MET A 74 -4.23 5.62 13.37
C MET A 74 -3.33 5.64 12.13
N THR A 75 -2.24 4.90 12.21
CA THR A 75 -1.38 4.56 11.08
C THR A 75 -2.05 3.46 10.23
N PRO A 76 -1.67 3.33 8.94
CA PRO A 76 -2.20 2.28 8.09
C PRO A 76 -1.97 0.87 8.65
N ASN A 77 -0.82 0.62 9.29
CA ASN A 77 -0.57 -0.67 9.92
C ASN A 77 -1.45 -0.91 11.13
N GLU A 78 -1.58 0.05 12.05
CA GLU A 78 -2.48 -0.10 13.20
C GLU A 78 -3.90 -0.43 12.73
N PHE A 79 -4.43 0.34 11.78
CA PHE A 79 -5.76 0.11 11.24
C PHE A 79 -5.90 -1.27 10.59
N TYR A 80 -4.90 -1.72 9.83
CA TYR A 80 -4.93 -3.04 9.19
C TYR A 80 -4.89 -4.18 10.20
N TYR A 81 -3.96 -4.14 11.15
CA TYR A 81 -3.77 -5.22 12.12
C TYR A 81 -4.89 -5.29 13.16
N ASP A 82 -5.46 -4.15 13.56
CA ASP A 82 -6.59 -4.11 14.49
C ASP A 82 -7.88 -4.67 13.88
N GLN A 83 -8.00 -4.64 12.55
CA GLN A 83 -9.14 -5.21 11.82
C GLN A 83 -8.96 -6.68 11.42
N LEU A 84 -7.78 -7.27 11.64
CA LEU A 84 -7.62 -8.68 11.37
C LEU A 84 -8.49 -9.50 12.33
N PRO A 85 -9.17 -10.55 11.85
CA PRO A 85 -9.83 -11.49 12.72
C PRO A 85 -8.81 -11.99 13.75
N GLN A 86 -9.11 -11.85 15.04
CA GLN A 86 -8.29 -12.46 16.07
C GLN A 86 -8.25 -13.96 15.76
N GLN A 87 -7.07 -14.48 15.42
CA GLN A 87 -6.91 -15.92 15.34
C GLN A 87 -7.17 -16.44 16.75
N ASN A 88 -8.36 -17.03 16.95
CA ASN A 88 -8.64 -17.82 18.13
C ASN A 88 -7.51 -18.84 18.24
N LYS A 89 -6.59 -18.62 19.18
CA LYS A 89 -5.61 -19.63 19.55
C LYS A 89 -6.44 -20.81 20.06
N VAL A 90 -6.57 -21.84 19.23
CA VAL A 90 -7.10 -23.12 19.67
C VAL A 90 -6.10 -23.62 20.71
N ALA A 91 -6.54 -23.64 21.97
CA ALA A 91 -5.79 -24.19 23.08
C ALA A 91 -5.62 -25.71 22.93
#